data_AF-A0A7Y5YLE9-F1
#
_entry.id   AF-A0A7Y5YLE9-F1
#
_cell.length_a   1.000
_cell.length_b   1.000
_cell.length_c   1.000
_cell.angle_alpha   90.00
_cell.angle_beta   90.00
_cell.angle_gamma   90.00
#
_symmetry.space_group_name_H-M   'P 1'
#
loop_
_entity.id
_entity.type
_entity.pdbx_description
1 polymer ?
#
loop_
_entity_poly.entity_id
_entity_poly.type
_entity_poly.pdbx_seq_one_letter_code
_entity_poly.pdbx_strand_id
1 'polypeptide(L)' 'MTHAPCLILLAWGVFLAGFCPKQIKALLEKNNLSQMAFARYLNTSPSTVKQWEAGDEHPSGMALKLLSIVQKHGLEILA' A
#
# COMPACT_ATOMS: atom_id res chain seq x y z
N MET A 1 3.93 14.03 -17.31
CA MET A 1 4.92 13.08 -16.73
C MET A 1 5.56 13.71 -15.51
N THR A 2 4.86 13.73 -14.38
CA THR A 2 5.41 14.25 -13.11
C THR A 2 5.65 13.05 -12.20
N HIS A 3 6.87 12.51 -12.21
CA HIS A 3 7.32 11.56 -11.20
C HIS A 3 7.55 12.35 -9.91
N ALA A 4 6.57 12.31 -8.99
CA ALA A 4 6.75 12.84 -7.65
C ALA A 4 7.73 11.91 -6.90
N PRO A 5 8.80 12.45 -6.28
CA PRO A 5 9.79 11.63 -5.61
C PRO A 5 9.20 11.06 -4.31
N CYS A 6 9.21 9.73 -4.24
CA CYS A 6 8.89 8.93 -3.05
C CYS A 6 10.00 9.12 -2.00
N LEU A 7 10.04 10.27 -1.32
CA LEU A 7 11.09 10.58 -0.35
C LEU A 7 10.78 9.94 1.00
N ILE A 8 11.76 9.17 1.48
CA ILE A 8 11.81 8.56 2.81
C ILE A 8 12.69 9.44 3.72
N LEU A 9 12.45 9.29 5.03
CA LEU A 9 13.19 9.78 6.21
C LEU A 9 12.51 11.03 6.80
N LEU A 10 11.90 10.98 8.00
CA LEU A 10 12.57 10.67 9.27
C LEU A 10 11.60 10.09 10.33
N ALA A 11 12.24 9.43 11.29
CA ALA A 11 11.82 9.10 12.65
C ALA A 11 10.51 9.71 13.19
N TRP A 12 9.71 8.84 13.83
CA TRP A 12 8.69 9.14 14.85
C TRP A 12 7.48 9.99 14.40
N GLY A 13 6.30 9.39 14.52
CA GLY A 13 5.02 10.07 14.32
C GLY A 13 4.40 9.76 12.96
N VAL A 14 3.15 9.33 12.99
CA VAL A 14 2.32 8.93 11.84
C VAL A 14 2.28 10.05 10.80
N PHE A 15 3.14 9.98 9.79
CA PHE A 15 2.99 10.76 8.57
C PHE A 15 2.52 9.81 7.48
N LEU A 16 1.28 9.98 7.02
CA LEU A 16 0.72 9.23 5.90
C LEU A 16 1.35 9.76 4.61
N ALA A 17 2.66 9.56 4.44
CA ALA A 17 3.29 9.68 3.13
C ALA A 17 2.67 8.60 2.24
N GLY A 18 2.08 9.02 1.11
CA GLY A 18 1.38 8.12 0.19
C GLY A 18 2.27 6.95 -0.25
N PHE A 19 1.65 5.81 -0.55
CA PHE A 19 2.37 4.66 -1.09
C PHE A 19 2.57 4.81 -2.60
N CYS A 20 3.81 4.73 -3.05
CA CYS A 20 4.15 4.64 -4.46
C CYS A 20 3.95 3.22 -4.99
N PRO A 21 3.76 3.04 -6.31
CA PRO A 21 3.48 1.72 -6.91
C PRO A 21 4.52 0.64 -6.54
N LYS A 22 5.80 1.03 -6.51
CA LYS A 22 6.89 0.13 -6.12
C LYS A 22 6.79 -0.33 -4.66
N GLN A 23 6.32 0.52 -3.75
CA GLN A 23 6.15 0.15 -2.33
C GLN A 23 4.99 -0.81 -2.16
N ILE A 24 3.92 -0.65 -2.94
CA ILE A 24 2.76 -1.54 -2.90
C ILE A 24 3.16 -2.93 -3.40
N LYS A 25 3.85 -3.02 -4.54
CA LYS A 25 4.42 -4.29 -5.04
C LYS A 25 5.29 -4.98 -3.99
N ALA A 26 6.25 -4.24 -3.42
CA ALA A 26 7.15 -4.78 -2.39
C ALA A 26 6.39 -5.27 -1.14
N LEU A 27 5.29 -4.59 -0.77
CA LEU A 27 4.44 -5.01 0.34
C LEU A 27 3.75 -6.34 0.04
N LEU A 28 3.20 -6.53 -1.16
CA LEU A 28 2.56 -7.80 -1.57
C LEU A 28 3.58 -8.94 -1.61
N GLU A 29 4.75 -8.70 -2.21
CA GLU A 29 5.84 -9.69 -2.31
C GLU A 29 6.35 -10.12 -0.93
N LYS A 30 6.59 -9.16 -0.02
CA LYS A 30 7.04 -9.44 1.36
C LYS A 30 6.05 -10.31 2.13
N ASN A 31 4.76 -10.20 1.83
CA ASN A 31 3.70 -10.96 2.50
C ASN A 31 3.23 -12.18 1.69
N ASN A 32 3.86 -12.49 0.55
CA ASN A 32 3.45 -13.58 -0.37
C ASN A 32 1.98 -13.52 -0.79
N LEU A 33 1.46 -12.32 -1.07
CA LEU A 33 0.05 -12.12 -1.41
C LEU A 33 -0.15 -11.94 -2.91
N SER A 34 -1.26 -12.51 -3.40
CA SER A 34 -1.83 -12.10 -4.68
C SER A 34 -2.62 -10.81 -4.54
N GLN A 35 -2.79 -10.08 -5.65
CA GLN A 35 -3.69 -8.92 -5.72
C GLN A 35 -5.09 -9.22 -5.18
N MET A 36 -5.62 -10.40 -5.46
CA MET A 36 -6.96 -10.81 -5.00
C MET A 36 -7.02 -11.07 -3.50
N ALA A 37 -6.01 -11.73 -2.93
CA ALA A 37 -5.93 -11.91 -1.49
C ALA A 37 -5.81 -10.55 -0.77
N PHE A 38 -4.95 -9.67 -1.29
CA PHE A 38 -4.75 -8.34 -0.71
C PHE A 38 -6.00 -7.45 -0.80
N ALA A 39 -6.71 -7.51 -1.92
CA ALA A 39 -7.95 -6.76 -2.13
C ALA A 39 -9.02 -7.11 -1.09
N ARG A 40 -9.12 -8.39 -0.69
CA ARG A 40 -10.06 -8.84 0.36
C ARG A 40 -9.74 -8.22 1.71
N TYR A 41 -8.47 -8.17 2.11
CA TYR A 41 -8.06 -7.54 3.37
C TYR A 41 -8.37 -6.04 3.43
N LEU A 42 -8.25 -5.35 2.28
CA LEU A 42 -8.45 -3.90 2.20
C LEU A 42 -9.88 -3.50 1.79
N ASN A 43 -10.81 -4.46 1.69
CA ASN A 43 -12.18 -4.24 1.22
C ASN A 43 -12.24 -3.44 -0.09
N THR A 44 -11.40 -3.83 -1.06
CA THR A 44 -11.31 -3.20 -2.39
C THR A 44 -11.32 -4.26 -3.50
N SER A 45 -11.22 -3.85 -4.76
CA SER A 45 -11.19 -4.75 -5.90
C SER A 45 -9.75 -5.12 -6.31
N PRO A 46 -9.50 -6.31 -6.88
CA PRO A 46 -8.19 -6.66 -7.46
C PRO A 46 -7.74 -5.68 -8.55
N SER A 47 -8.69 -5.13 -9.32
CA SER A 47 -8.43 -4.12 -10.34
C SER A 47 -7.93 -2.80 -9.74
N THR A 48 -8.46 -2.39 -8.58
CA THR A 48 -7.98 -1.22 -7.84
C THR A 48 -6.55 -1.44 -7.35
N VAL A 49 -6.24 -2.61 -6.77
CA VAL A 49 -4.88 -2.96 -6.36
C VAL A 49 -3.91 -2.92 -7.55
N LYS A 50 -4.32 -3.48 -8.70
CA LYS A 50 -3.53 -3.44 -9.93
C LYS A 50 -3.25 -2.01 -10.41
N GLN A 51 -4.24 -1.12 -10.37
CA GLN A 51 -4.06 0.30 -10.70
C GLN A 51 -3.09 0.99 -9.74
N TRP A 52 -3.11 0.65 -8.45
CA TRP A 52 -2.12 1.16 -7.49
C TRP A 52 -0.71 0.66 -7.79
N GLU A 53 -0.54 -0.60 -8.16
CA GLU A 53 0.74 -1.18 -8.57
C GLU A 53 1.26 -0.67 -9.92
N ALA A 54 0.37 -0.14 -10.77
CA ALA A 54 0.71 0.53 -12.02
C ALA A 54 0.94 2.04 -11.86
N GLY A 55 0.36 2.66 -10.82
CA GLY A 55 0.40 4.11 -10.58
C GLY A 55 -0.70 4.90 -11.28
N ASP A 56 -1.72 4.22 -11.79
CA ASP A 56 -2.90 4.84 -12.40
C ASP A 56 -3.83 5.44 -11.33
N GLU A 57 -3.88 4.82 -10.16
CA GLU A 57 -4.60 5.31 -8.97
C GLU A 57 -3.68 5.24 -7.74
N HIS A 58 -4.02 6.00 -6.69
CA HIS A 58 -3.32 5.93 -5.42
C HIS A 58 -4.27 5.54 -4.28
N PRO A 59 -3.81 4.73 -3.31
CA PRO A 59 -4.60 4.43 -2.13
C PRO A 59 -4.85 5.70 -1.33
N SER A 60 -6.09 5.87 -0.87
CA SER A 60 -6.52 7.03 -0.10
C SER A 60 -7.43 6.61 1.06
N GLY A 61 -7.69 7.53 1.99
CA GLY A 61 -8.56 7.29 3.13
C GLY A 61 -8.18 6.06 3.96
N MET A 62 -9.13 5.14 4.13
CA MET A 62 -8.93 3.92 4.93
C MET A 62 -7.88 2.97 4.32
N ALA A 63 -7.83 2.84 2.99
CA ALA A 63 -6.86 1.97 2.33
C ALA A 63 -5.42 2.42 2.63
N LEU A 64 -5.16 3.73 2.59
CA LEU A 64 -3.86 4.29 2.94
C LEU A 64 -3.49 4.01 4.39
N LYS A 65 -4.45 4.16 5.31
CA LYS A 65 -4.22 3.88 6.74
C LYS A 65 -3.92 2.40 7.00
N LEU A 66 -4.67 1.49 6.37
CA LEU A 66 -4.45 0.05 6.49
C LEU A 66 -3.09 -0.36 5.89
N LEU A 67 -2.71 0.21 4.75
CA LEU A 67 -1.38 0.00 4.16
C LEU A 67 -0.26 0.40 5.11
N SER A 68 -0.37 1.56 5.78
CA SER A 68 0.59 1.99 6.80
C SER A 68 0.65 1.03 7.99
N ILE A 69 -0.50 0.51 8.43
CA ILE A 69 -0.56 -0.48 9.52
C ILE A 69 0.14 -1.77 9.11
N VAL A 70 -0.18 -2.32 7.93
CA VAL A 70 0.43 -3.54 7.40
C VAL A 70 1.93 -3.38 7.19
N GLN A 71 2.38 -2.24 6.67
CA GLN A 71 3.81 -1.96 6.50
C GLN A 71 4.57 -2.00 7.83
N LYS A 72 3.95 -1.49 8.90
CA LYS A 72 4.58 -1.38 10.23
C LYS A 72 4.47 -2.68 11.05
N HIS A 73 3.35 -3.37 10.96
CA HIS A 73 3.00 -4.47 11.88
C HIS A 73 2.91 -5.84 11.19
N GLY A 74 2.99 -5.91 9.87
CA GLY A 74 2.73 -7.13 9.12
C GLY A 74 1.25 -7.31 8.78
N LEU A 75 0.94 -8.30 7.93
CA LEU A 75 -0.43 -8.55 7.48
C LEU A 75 -1.30 -9.24 8.55
N GLU A 76 -0.67 -9.90 9.53
CA GLU A 76 -1.36 -10.66 10.58
C GLU A 76 -2.33 -9.82 11.43
N ILE A 77 -2.15 -8.50 11.46
CA ILE A 77 -3.03 -7.56 12.17
C ILE A 77 -4.40 -7.39 11.49
N LEU A 78 -4.55 -7.87 10.25
CA LEU A 78 -5.80 -7.81 9.49
C LEU A 78 -6.52 -9.16 9.39
N ALA A 79 -5.97 -10.23 9.99
CA ALA A 79 -6.51 -11.59 9.95
C ALA A 79 -7.52 -11.85 11.08
#